data_AF-A0A077PX05-F1
#
_entry.id   AF-A0A077PX05-F1
#
_cell.length_a   1.000
_cell.length_b   1.000
_cell.length_c   1.000
_cell.angle_alpha   90.00
_cell.angle_beta   90.00
_cell.angle_gamma   90.00
#
_symmetry.space_group_name_H-M   'P 1'
#
loop_
_entity.id
_entity.type
_entity.pdbx_description
1 polymer ?
#
loop_
_entity_poly.entity_id
_entity_poly.type
_entity_poly.pdbx_seq_one_letter_code
_entity_poly.pdbx_strand_id
1 'polypeptide(L)'
;MTRLGLGHYKISGILGYNADGAWGVHGGISVPRDVNGNELVYVDDKVLPDGAIEIKVTHRQNAHMPARLQNRRIKSQDEQTHYTDDEPCDLPAGTRLDVRVQMPEDSIWNRKQVLASDPQQEHSAPSAVNK
;
A
#
# COMPACT_ATOMS: atom_id res chain seq x y z
N MET A 1 -3.49 3.32 8.32
CA MET A 1 -2.91 1.96 8.32
C MET A 1 -2.50 1.63 9.74
N THR A 2 -2.73 0.40 10.18
CA THR A 2 -2.47 -0.06 11.55
C THR A 2 -1.63 -1.33 11.49
N ARG A 3 -0.57 -1.41 12.30
CA ARG A 3 0.21 -2.65 12.46
C ARG A 3 -0.46 -3.52 13.52
N LEU A 4 -0.84 -4.73 13.14
CA LEU A 4 -1.49 -5.72 14.01
C LEU A 4 -0.47 -6.68 14.64
N GLY A 5 0.68 -6.87 13.99
CA GLY A 5 1.76 -7.73 14.46
C GLY A 5 2.97 -7.69 13.53
N LEU A 6 3.94 -8.59 13.77
CA LEU A 6 5.09 -8.78 12.89
C LEU A 6 4.61 -9.17 11.49
N GLY A 7 4.94 -8.36 10.48
CA GLY A 7 4.53 -8.58 9.10
C GLY A 7 3.01 -8.52 8.88
N HIS A 8 2.21 -8.06 9.84
CA HIS A 8 0.75 -8.07 9.73
C HIS A 8 0.16 -6.66 9.90
N TYR A 9 -0.54 -6.19 8.86
CA TYR A 9 -1.03 -4.83 8.76
C TYR A 9 -2.48 -4.79 8.29
N LYS A 10 -3.19 -3.72 8.64
CA LYS A 10 -4.56 -3.44 8.19
C LYS A 10 -4.68 -2.01 7.65
N ILE A 11 -5.29 -1.86 6.48
CA ILE A 11 -5.67 -0.59 5.87
C ILE A 11 -7.18 -0.45 6.02
N SER A 12 -7.62 0.53 6.83
CA SER A 12 -9.04 0.79 7.12
C SER A 12 -9.49 2.15 6.56
N GLY A 13 -10.80 2.38 6.50
CA GLY A 13 -11.38 3.64 6.00
C GLY A 13 -11.37 3.74 4.47
N ILE A 14 -11.35 2.59 3.81
CA ILE A 14 -11.32 2.41 2.35
C ILE A 14 -12.40 1.39 1.94
N LEU A 15 -12.75 1.36 0.66
CA LEU A 15 -13.74 0.45 0.08
C LEU A 15 -13.08 -0.73 -0.67
N GLY A 16 -11.88 -1.13 -0.24
CA GLY A 16 -11.05 -2.13 -0.88
C GLY A 16 -10.11 -1.54 -1.92
N TYR A 17 -9.71 -2.38 -2.88
CA TYR A 17 -8.85 -1.98 -3.99
C TYR A 17 -9.57 -1.00 -4.92
N ASN A 18 -8.79 -0.21 -5.65
CA ASN A 18 -9.36 0.71 -6.63
C ASN A 18 -10.11 -0.06 -7.73
N ALA A 19 -11.33 0.37 -8.05
CA ALA A 19 -12.23 -0.34 -8.96
C ALA A 19 -11.95 -0.09 -10.46
N ASP A 20 -11.00 0.78 -10.80
CA ASP A 20 -10.75 1.16 -12.21
C ASP A 20 -10.08 0.08 -13.07
N GLY A 21 -9.66 -1.03 -12.46
CA GLY A 21 -9.09 -2.18 -13.16
C GLY A 21 -7.74 -1.93 -13.84
N ALA A 22 -7.15 -0.74 -13.70
CA ALA A 22 -5.96 -0.34 -14.45
C ALA A 22 -4.67 -1.06 -13.99
N TRP A 23 -4.71 -1.79 -12.88
CA TRP A 23 -3.54 -2.40 -12.23
C TRP A 23 -3.50 -3.93 -12.31
N GLY A 24 -4.40 -4.53 -13.11
CA GLY A 24 -4.39 -5.96 -13.41
C GLY A 24 -4.83 -6.86 -12.25
N VAL A 25 -4.41 -8.13 -12.32
CA VAL A 25 -4.95 -9.24 -11.50
C VAL A 25 -4.64 -9.10 -10.01
N HIS A 26 -3.60 -8.35 -9.64
CA HIS A 26 -3.13 -8.23 -8.25
C HIS A 26 -3.73 -7.02 -7.50
N GLY A 27 -4.88 -6.50 -7.94
CA GLY A 27 -5.64 -5.50 -7.18
C GLY A 27 -4.97 -4.13 -6.99
N GLY A 28 -3.78 -3.88 -7.53
CA GLY A 28 -3.05 -2.63 -7.31
C GLY A 28 -2.12 -2.63 -6.10
N ILE A 29 -1.66 -3.80 -5.66
CA ILE A 29 -0.52 -3.93 -4.75
C ILE A 29 0.78 -4.10 -5.53
N SER A 30 1.84 -3.42 -5.11
CA SER A 30 3.19 -3.65 -5.64
C SER A 30 4.19 -3.85 -4.51
N VAL A 31 5.01 -4.88 -4.67
CA VAL A 31 5.97 -5.34 -3.66
C VAL A 31 7.38 -4.84 -3.98
N PRO A 32 8.22 -4.60 -2.96
CA PRO A 32 9.59 -4.14 -3.20
C PRO A 32 10.43 -5.23 -3.88
N ARG A 33 11.26 -4.79 -4.82
CA ARG A 33 12.14 -5.64 -5.63
C ARG A 33 13.60 -5.24 -5.47
N ASP A 34 14.50 -6.21 -5.60
CA ASP A 34 15.93 -5.98 -5.69
C ASP A 34 16.32 -5.37 -7.06
N VAL A 35 17.61 -5.08 -7.23
CA VAL A 35 18.18 -4.53 -8.47
C VAL A 35 18.07 -5.45 -9.68
N ASN A 36 17.76 -6.73 -9.47
CA ASN A 36 17.57 -7.72 -10.52
C ASN A 36 16.08 -8.00 -10.79
N GLY A 37 15.17 -7.28 -10.14
CA GLY A 37 13.72 -7.44 -10.28
C GLY A 37 13.12 -8.56 -9.42
N ASN A 38 13.89 -9.19 -8.53
CA ASN A 38 13.36 -10.23 -7.64
C ASN A 38 12.63 -9.60 -6.46
N GLU A 39 11.47 -10.13 -6.11
CA GLU A 39 10.71 -9.60 -4.98
C GLU A 39 11.38 -10.00 -3.68
N LEU A 40 11.38 -9.07 -2.73
CA LEU A 40 12.08 -9.22 -1.45
C LEU A 40 11.25 -9.94 -0.40
N VAL A 41 9.94 -9.98 -0.57
CA VAL A 41 8.95 -10.54 0.36
C VAL A 41 7.81 -11.18 -0.42
N TYR A 42 7.12 -12.11 0.20
CA TYR A 42 5.77 -12.49 -0.23
C TYR A 42 4.76 -11.58 0.45
N VAL A 43 3.64 -11.37 -0.25
CA VAL A 43 2.50 -10.65 0.28
C VAL A 43 1.26 -11.48 0.06
N ASP A 44 0.55 -11.74 1.15
CA ASP A 44 -0.78 -12.31 1.18
C ASP A 44 -1.75 -11.22 1.64
N ASP A 45 -2.79 -10.97 0.86
CA ASP A 45 -3.73 -9.90 1.11
C ASP A 45 -5.18 -10.37 1.07
N LYS A 46 -6.03 -9.68 1.82
CA LYS A 46 -7.45 -10.00 1.90
C LYS A 46 -8.28 -8.74 2.09
N VAL A 47 -9.22 -8.51 1.18
CA VAL A 47 -10.28 -7.52 1.37
C VAL A 47 -11.31 -8.08 2.35
N LEU A 48 -11.56 -7.34 3.43
CA LEU A 48 -12.55 -7.66 4.46
C LEU A 48 -13.94 -7.15 4.06
N PRO A 49 -15.03 -7.65 4.67
CA PRO A 49 -16.40 -7.23 4.34
C PRO A 49 -16.67 -5.73 4.55
N ASP A 50 -15.91 -5.06 5.41
CA ASP A 50 -15.98 -3.61 5.65
C ASP A 50 -15.18 -2.78 4.64
N GLY A 51 -14.58 -3.44 3.63
CA GLY A 51 -13.71 -2.82 2.63
C GLY A 51 -12.26 -2.62 3.09
N ALA A 52 -11.93 -2.90 4.36
CA ALA A 52 -10.55 -2.83 4.81
C ALA A 52 -9.69 -3.92 4.13
N ILE A 53 -8.39 -3.68 4.00
CA ILE A 53 -7.45 -4.66 3.45
C ILE A 53 -6.51 -5.12 4.56
N GLU A 54 -6.50 -6.42 4.83
CA GLU A 54 -5.44 -7.07 5.64
C GLU A 54 -4.29 -7.48 4.72
N ILE A 55 -3.07 -7.24 5.19
CA ILE A 55 -1.83 -7.54 4.47
C ILE A 55 -0.91 -8.30 5.42
N LYS A 56 -0.46 -9.47 4.98
CA LYS A 56 0.56 -10.28 5.63
C LYS A 56 1.80 -10.34 4.76
N VAL A 57 2.94 -10.16 5.39
CA VAL A 57 4.25 -10.09 4.75
C VAL A 57 5.12 -11.18 5.34
N THR A 58 5.66 -12.01 4.46
CA THR A 58 6.60 -13.08 4.82
C THR A 58 7.88 -12.96 4.01
N HIS A 59 8.97 -13.51 4.53
CA HIS A 59 10.28 -13.46 3.89
C HIS A 59 10.31 -14.33 2.63
N ARG A 60 10.95 -13.83 1.56
CA ARG A 60 11.14 -14.58 0.31
C ARG A 60 12.62 -14.83 0.07
N GLN A 61 13.03 -16.09 0.10
CA GLN A 61 14.44 -16.50 -0.02
C GLN A 61 14.91 -16.62 -1.49
N ASN A 62 14.03 -16.60 -2.50
CA ASN A 62 14.43 -16.77 -3.91
C ASN A 62 15.40 -17.96 -4.14
N ALA A 63 15.10 -19.13 -3.54
CA ALA A 63 16.02 -20.27 -3.47
C ALA A 63 16.47 -20.83 -4.84
N HIS A 64 15.69 -20.56 -5.90
CA HIS A 64 16.01 -20.91 -7.29
C HIS A 64 17.16 -20.10 -7.88
N MET A 65 17.57 -19.00 -7.23
CA MET A 65 18.66 -18.14 -7.68
C MET A 65 20.02 -18.63 -7.18
N PRO A 66 21.15 -18.21 -7.81
CA PRO A 66 22.49 -18.45 -7.30
C PRO A 66 22.63 -17.96 -5.86
N ALA A 67 23.46 -18.62 -5.03
CA ALA A 67 23.56 -18.35 -3.59
C ALA A 67 23.69 -16.86 -3.21
N ARG A 68 24.43 -16.08 -4.00
CA ARG A 68 24.61 -14.63 -3.80
C ARG A 68 23.36 -13.77 -4.03
N LEU A 69 22.34 -14.32 -4.68
CA LEU A 69 21.08 -13.68 -5.06
C LEU A 69 19.85 -14.29 -4.32
N GLN A 70 20.07 -15.24 -3.40
CA GLN A 70 19.01 -15.90 -2.63
C GLN A 70 18.47 -15.05 -1.46
N ASN A 71 18.47 -13.72 -1.57
CA ASN A 71 17.91 -12.80 -0.57
C ASN A 71 18.08 -13.25 0.91
N ARG A 72 19.31 -13.63 1.31
CA ARG A 72 19.57 -14.17 2.66
C ARG A 72 19.55 -13.05 3.70
N ARG A 73 18.36 -12.65 4.13
CA ARG A 73 18.18 -11.52 5.05
C ARG A 73 18.53 -11.90 6.48
N ILE A 74 19.30 -11.06 7.17
CA ILE A 74 19.61 -11.20 8.59
C ILE A 74 18.37 -10.79 9.39
N LYS A 75 17.97 -11.62 10.36
CA LYS A 75 16.87 -11.39 11.29
C LYS A 75 17.34 -10.69 12.56
N SER A 76 18.44 -11.18 13.14
CA SER A 76 19.09 -10.60 14.31
C SER A 76 20.59 -10.50 14.04
N GLN A 77 21.17 -9.32 14.25
CA GLN A 77 22.62 -9.14 14.16
C GLN A 77 23.33 -9.82 15.35
N ASP A 78 22.72 -9.80 16.54
CA ASP A 78 23.32 -10.35 17.76
C ASP A 78 23.38 -11.88 17.73
N GLU A 79 22.31 -12.52 17.25
CA GLU A 79 22.22 -13.99 17.17
C GLU A 79 22.72 -14.53 15.82
N GLN A 80 23.09 -13.64 14.89
CA GLN A 80 23.49 -13.96 13.52
C GLN A 80 22.51 -14.92 12.82
N THR A 81 21.21 -14.75 13.09
CA THR A 81 20.15 -15.58 12.53
C THR A 81 19.64 -15.00 11.21
N HIS A 82 19.23 -15.88 10.29
CA HIS A 82 18.61 -15.52 9.03
C HIS A 82 17.13 -15.86 9.05
N TYR A 83 16.33 -15.12 8.29
CA TYR A 83 14.95 -15.49 8.04
C TYR A 83 14.88 -16.79 7.23
N THR A 84 13.92 -17.65 7.55
CA THR A 84 13.54 -18.78 6.69
C THR A 84 12.53 -18.34 5.63
N ASP A 85 12.42 -19.09 4.54
CA ASP A 85 11.40 -18.81 3.52
C ASP A 85 10.00 -18.89 4.15
N ASP A 86 9.12 -17.97 3.76
CA ASP A 86 7.77 -17.79 4.30
C ASP A 86 7.68 -17.47 5.80
N GLU A 87 8.78 -17.08 6.44
CA GLU A 87 8.75 -16.60 7.83
C GLU A 87 8.12 -15.20 7.93
N PRO A 88 7.18 -14.95 8.86
CA PRO A 88 6.61 -13.62 9.07
C PRO A 88 7.68 -12.56 9.33
N CYS A 89 7.67 -11.48 8.55
CA CYS A 89 8.67 -10.43 8.65
C CYS A 89 8.10 -9.07 8.25
N ASP A 90 8.64 -8.00 8.82
CA ASP A 90 8.33 -6.66 8.33
C ASP A 90 9.13 -6.37 7.04
N LEU A 91 8.68 -5.34 6.30
CA LEU A 91 9.37 -4.88 5.10
C LEU A 91 10.82 -4.47 5.43
N PRO A 92 11.78 -4.76 4.53
CA PRO A 92 13.14 -4.26 4.70
C PRO A 92 13.17 -2.73 4.84
N ALA A 93 14.09 -2.23 5.67
CA ALA A 93 14.27 -0.80 5.85
C ALA A 93 14.53 -0.09 4.51
N GLY A 94 13.92 1.07 4.29
CA GLY A 94 14.05 1.84 3.05
C GLY A 94 13.21 1.32 1.87
N THR A 95 12.44 0.26 2.07
CA THR A 95 11.49 -0.24 1.06
C THR A 95 10.05 0.15 1.42
N ARG A 96 9.15 0.04 0.45
CA ARG A 96 7.72 0.26 0.66
C ARG A 96 6.90 -0.73 -0.16
N LEU A 97 5.65 -0.84 0.25
CA LEU A 97 4.61 -1.54 -0.49
C LEU A 97 3.60 -0.49 -0.91
N ASP A 98 3.39 -0.35 -2.22
CA ASP A 98 2.44 0.62 -2.75
C ASP A 98 1.10 -0.08 -2.97
N VAL A 99 0.02 0.47 -2.40
CA VAL A 99 -1.35 -0.06 -2.50
C VAL A 99 -2.26 1.00 -3.09
N ARG A 100 -2.99 0.63 -4.14
CA ARG A 100 -4.02 1.49 -4.72
C ARG A 100 -5.40 1.11 -4.20
N VAL A 101 -6.05 2.06 -3.55
CA VAL A 101 -7.30 1.83 -2.82
C VAL A 101 -8.45 2.65 -3.40
N GLN A 102 -9.68 2.23 -3.13
CA GLN A 102 -10.88 3.01 -3.37
C GLN A 102 -11.22 3.81 -2.11
N MET A 103 -11.24 5.14 -2.23
CA MET A 103 -11.66 6.02 -1.13
C MET A 103 -13.19 6.18 -1.10
N PRO A 104 -13.82 6.20 0.09
CA PRO A 104 -15.25 6.54 0.24
C PRO A 104 -15.55 7.96 -0.25
N GLU A 105 -16.74 8.20 -0.81
CA GLU A 105 -17.16 9.51 -1.32
C GLU A 105 -17.11 10.62 -0.26
N ASP A 106 -17.44 10.26 0.98
CA ASP A 106 -17.41 11.16 2.12
C ASP A 106 -16.01 11.34 2.71
N SER A 107 -14.96 10.77 2.11
CA SER A 107 -13.59 11.00 2.53
C SER A 107 -13.18 12.47 2.33
N ILE A 108 -12.28 12.96 3.19
CA ILE A 108 -11.74 14.32 3.09
C ILE A 108 -11.13 14.58 1.70
N TRP A 109 -10.52 13.56 1.10
CA TRP A 109 -9.93 13.66 -0.24
C TRP A 109 -11.01 13.89 -1.30
N ASN A 110 -12.04 13.04 -1.37
CA ASN A 110 -13.12 13.17 -2.34
C ASN A 110 -13.90 14.48 -2.17
N ARG A 111 -14.21 14.90 -0.93
CA ARG A 111 -14.85 16.19 -0.67
C ARG A 111 -14.04 17.38 -1.20
N LYS A 112 -12.71 17.34 -1.05
CA LYS A 112 -11.82 18.38 -1.61
C LYS A 112 -11.79 18.37 -3.14
N GLN A 113 -11.86 17.20 -3.78
CA GLN A 113 -11.92 17.11 -5.23
C GLN A 113 -13.20 17.75 -5.77
N VAL A 114 -14.36 17.46 -5.17
CA VAL A 114 -15.65 18.08 -5.54
C VAL A 114 -15.58 19.61 -5.39
N LEU A 115 -15.11 20.11 -4.24
CA LEU A 115 -14.96 21.55 -4.02
C LEU A 115 -14.00 22.23 -5.00
N ALA A 116 -12.92 21.55 -5.41
CA ALA A 116 -11.95 22.08 -6.36
C ALA A 116 -12.43 22.02 -7.82
N SER A 117 -13.40 21.14 -8.12
CA SER A 117 -13.95 20.97 -9.48
C SER A 117 -15.22 21.77 -9.73
N ASP A 118 -15.70 22.54 -8.75
CA ASP A 118 -16.85 23.44 -8.87
C ASP A 118 -16.39 24.92 -9.04
N PRO A 119 -16.32 25.48 -10.26
CA PRO A 119 -15.71 26.79 -10.52
C PRO A 119 -16.68 27.99 -10.34
N GLN A 120 -17.85 27.82 -9.72
CA GLN A 120 -18.86 28.87 -9.61
C GLN A 120 -18.92 29.55 -8.23
N GLN A 121 -17.86 30.25 -7.81
CA GLN A 121 -17.98 31.19 -6.68
C GLN A 121 -17.11 32.46 -6.76
N GLU A 122 -16.61 32.87 -7.94
CA GLU A 122 -15.80 34.11 -8.06
C GLU A 122 -16.42 35.28 -8.85
N HIS A 123 -17.67 35.17 -9.34
CA HIS A 123 -18.33 36.28 -10.04
C HIS A 123 -19.73 36.58 -9.51
N SER A 124 -19.82 36.99 -8.24
CA SER A 124 -21.02 37.65 -7.70
C SER A 124 -20.67 38.68 -6.64
N ALA A 125 -19.87 39.69 -6.99
CA ALA A 125 -19.89 40.96 -6.26
C ALA A 125 -21.02 41.82 -6.86
N PRO A 126 -22.11 42.13 -6.13
CA PRO A 126 -23.08 43.09 -6.63
C PRO A 126 -22.44 44.48 -6.59
N SER A 127 -22.14 45.05 -7.76
CA SER A 127 -21.91 46.49 -7.89
C SER A 127 -23.20 47.20 -7.48
N ALA A 128 -23.22 47.72 -6.27
CA ALA A 128 -24.23 48.69 -5.84
C ALA A 128 -24.04 49.96 -6.67
N VAL A 129 -24.89 50.09 -7.68
CA VAL A 129 -25.11 51.31 -8.46
C VAL A 129 -26.24 52.11 -7.79
N ASN A 130 -26.09 53.45 -7.80
CA ASN A 130 -27.04 54.52 -7.44
C ASN A 130 -26.86 55.10 -6.02
N LYS A 131 -26.88 56.42 -5.80
CA LYS A 131 -27.21 57.58 -6.66
C LYS A 131 -26.65 58.84 -5.99
#